data_AF-A0A936VLU9-F1
#
_entry.id   AF-A0A936VLU9-F1
#
_cell.length_a   1.000
_cell.length_b   1.000
_cell.length_c   1.000
_cell.angle_alpha   90.00
_cell.angle_beta   90.00
_cell.angle_gamma   90.00
#
_symmetry.space_group_name_H-M   'P 1'
#
loop_
_entity.id
_entity.type
_entity.pdbx_description
1 polymer ?
#
loop_
_entity_poly.entity_id
_entity_poly.type
_entity_poly.pdbx_seq_one_letter_code
_entity_poly.pdbx_strand_id
1 'polypeptide(L)'
;MSDFQCANVQYWLQQAFTAQQPALPDPDMCAHIADCRLCRGTLAILMADALGLRIAPPRIRCTECQLDLATFIDHETALGQPSAIRHFPQVWWHLWTCAECAETYAGTHALLRMADDDRMLPLPGTQPHAHRPAYARLPHTFLYRALSDTPIVLGARRGAGGPPMVLVVDEALGAHLLTLSVQRQDDDMCCLIAELAPPPAGTLVARLGRQQFSAQLDAHGRARLPDVPFELLLGATGPDLELELTSAPANG
;
A
#
# COMPACT_ATOMS: atom_id res chain seq x y z
N MET A 1 -10.23 -42.59 21.01
CA MET A 1 -10.51 -41.63 19.92
C MET A 1 -9.42 -40.56 19.75
N SER A 2 -8.60 -40.25 20.77
CA SER A 2 -7.49 -39.28 20.69
C SER A 2 -6.42 -39.61 19.63
N ASP A 3 -6.06 -40.89 19.48
CA ASP A 3 -4.87 -41.28 18.70
C ASP A 3 -5.07 -41.09 17.19
N PHE A 4 -6.28 -41.33 16.69
CA PHE A 4 -6.63 -41.11 15.28
C PHE A 4 -6.63 -39.61 14.93
N GLN A 5 -7.10 -38.75 15.85
CA GLN A 5 -7.04 -37.29 15.66
C GLN A 5 -5.60 -36.78 15.66
N CYS A 6 -4.74 -37.30 16.56
CA CYS A 6 -3.32 -36.94 16.57
C CYS A 6 -2.63 -37.29 15.25
N ALA A 7 -2.85 -38.51 14.74
CA ALA A 7 -2.26 -38.96 13.48
C ALA A 7 -2.69 -38.08 12.29
N ASN A 8 -3.97 -37.73 12.22
CA ASN A 8 -4.49 -36.84 11.17
C ASN A 8 -3.88 -35.44 11.25
N VAL A 9 -3.84 -34.84 12.44
CA VAL A 9 -3.23 -33.52 12.65
C VAL A 9 -1.75 -33.54 12.29
N GLN A 10 -1.01 -34.56 12.74
CA GLN A 10 0.42 -34.68 12.41
C GLN A 10 0.68 -34.85 10.92
N TYR A 11 -0.11 -35.69 10.23
CA TYR A 11 -0.01 -35.85 8.80
C TYR A 11 -0.29 -34.53 8.07
N TRP A 12 -1.35 -33.84 8.46
CA TRP A 12 -1.71 -32.55 7.88
C TRP A 12 -0.62 -31.49 8.14
N LEU A 13 -0.08 -31.41 9.37
CA LEU A 13 1.04 -30.53 9.70
C LEU A 13 2.25 -30.80 8.81
N GLN A 14 2.63 -32.06 8.62
CA GLN A 14 3.76 -32.41 7.75
C GLN A 14 3.53 -31.98 6.30
N GLN A 15 2.32 -32.19 5.76
CA GLN A 15 1.96 -31.77 4.41
C GLN A 15 2.02 -30.24 4.25
N ALA A 16 1.43 -29.50 5.19
CA ALA A 16 1.38 -28.04 5.16
C ALA A 16 2.79 -27.40 5.12
N PHE A 17 3.71 -27.93 5.93
CA PHE A 17 5.09 -27.43 5.97
C PHE A 17 5.94 -27.92 4.79
N THR A 18 5.71 -29.14 4.29
CA THR A 18 6.41 -29.65 3.10
C THR A 18 6.05 -28.87 1.84
N ALA A 19 4.78 -28.46 1.72
CA ALA A 19 4.30 -27.65 0.60
C ALA A 19 4.79 -26.19 0.63
N GLN A 20 5.48 -25.76 1.70
CA GLN A 20 5.92 -24.37 1.93
C GLN A 20 4.78 -23.33 1.86
N GLN A 21 3.53 -23.78 2.03
CA GLN A 21 2.33 -22.94 2.03
C GLN A 21 1.48 -23.37 3.23
N PRO A 22 1.86 -22.96 4.45
CA PRO A 22 1.15 -23.36 5.64
C PRO A 22 -0.22 -22.65 5.68
N ALA A 23 -1.25 -23.33 5.18
CA ALA A 23 -2.63 -22.94 5.37
C ALA A 23 -3.02 -23.12 6.84
N LEU A 24 -3.94 -22.31 7.34
CA LEU A 24 -4.45 -22.50 8.70
C LEU A 24 -5.24 -23.82 8.83
N PRO A 25 -5.18 -24.47 10.01
CA PRO A 25 -5.99 -25.65 10.26
C PRO A 25 -7.47 -25.28 10.32
N ASP A 26 -8.34 -26.25 10.08
CA ASP A 26 -9.76 -26.09 10.40
C ASP A 26 -9.99 -25.93 11.93
N PRO A 27 -11.16 -25.43 12.36
CA PRO A 27 -11.44 -25.19 13.78
C PRO A 27 -11.27 -26.41 14.69
N ASP A 28 -11.63 -27.61 14.22
CA ASP A 28 -11.53 -28.85 14.99
C ASP A 28 -10.06 -29.25 15.19
N MET A 29 -9.23 -29.09 14.14
CA MET A 29 -7.78 -29.27 14.22
C MET A 29 -7.15 -28.23 15.15
N CYS A 30 -7.52 -26.95 15.04
CA CYS A 30 -7.05 -25.89 15.95
C CYS A 30 -7.35 -26.23 17.41
N ALA A 31 -8.58 -26.65 17.71
CA ALA A 31 -8.98 -27.08 19.07
C ALA A 31 -8.15 -28.27 19.55
N HIS A 32 -7.98 -29.29 18.70
CA HIS A 32 -7.16 -30.45 19.04
C HIS A 32 -5.69 -30.07 19.28
N ILE A 33 -5.09 -29.22 18.43
CA ILE A 33 -3.73 -28.72 18.63
C ILE A 33 -3.67 -27.96 19.96
N ALA A 34 -4.62 -27.08 20.25
CA ALA A 34 -4.64 -26.30 21.50
C ALA A 34 -4.55 -27.19 22.76
N ASP A 35 -5.25 -28.33 22.77
CA ASP A 35 -5.32 -29.23 23.92
C ASP A 35 -4.21 -30.29 23.92
N CYS A 36 -3.86 -30.84 22.76
CA CYS A 36 -2.91 -31.94 22.64
C CYS A 36 -1.45 -31.45 22.74
N ARG A 37 -0.73 -31.88 23.79
CA ARG A 37 0.70 -31.55 23.97
C ARG A 37 1.57 -32.08 22.85
N LEU A 38 1.24 -33.26 22.31
CA LEU A 38 1.99 -33.88 21.24
C LEU A 38 1.88 -33.06 19.95
N CYS A 39 0.67 -32.70 19.54
CA CYS A 39 0.44 -31.89 18.34
C CYS A 39 1.05 -30.48 18.45
N ARG A 40 1.02 -29.85 19.64
CA ARG A 40 1.76 -28.59 19.88
C ARG A 40 3.27 -28.75 19.78
N GLY A 41 3.80 -29.85 20.30
CA GLY A 41 5.23 -30.16 20.18
C GLY A 41 5.64 -30.34 18.73
N THR A 42 4.85 -31.10 17.94
CA THR A 42 5.07 -31.27 16.51
C THR A 42 5.02 -29.93 15.77
N LEU A 43 4.02 -29.09 16.04
CA LEU A 43 3.93 -27.75 15.48
C LEU A 43 5.18 -26.92 15.83
N ALA A 44 5.59 -26.89 17.11
CA ALA A 44 6.79 -26.17 17.55
C ALA A 44 8.06 -26.59 16.80
N ILE A 45 8.25 -27.89 16.58
CA ILE A 45 9.42 -28.41 15.86
C ILE A 45 9.38 -28.00 14.38
N LEU A 46 8.23 -28.14 13.72
CA LEU A 46 8.07 -27.75 12.32
C LEU A 46 8.26 -26.24 12.12
N MET A 47 7.77 -25.44 13.06
CA MET A 47 7.99 -24.00 13.07
C MET A 47 9.45 -23.62 13.29
N ALA A 48 10.12 -24.30 14.22
CA ALA A 48 11.53 -24.08 14.49
C ALA A 48 12.38 -24.32 13.23
N ASP A 49 12.07 -25.39 12.50
CA ASP A 49 12.74 -25.73 11.24
C ASP A 49 12.45 -24.70 10.14
N ALA A 50 11.17 -24.40 9.89
CA ALA A 50 10.77 -23.50 8.80
C ALA A 50 11.21 -22.04 8.99
N LEU A 51 11.25 -21.57 10.23
CA LEU A 51 11.48 -20.15 10.55
C LEU A 51 12.85 -19.89 11.18
N GLY A 52 13.61 -20.94 11.52
CA GLY A 52 14.85 -20.83 12.29
C GLY A 52 14.64 -20.40 13.74
N LEU A 53 13.43 -20.54 14.28
CA LEU A 53 13.11 -20.18 15.67
C LEU A 53 13.62 -21.28 16.62
N ARG A 54 14.50 -20.93 17.56
CA ARG A 54 15.03 -21.91 18.53
C ARG A 54 14.11 -22.15 19.72
N ILE A 55 13.16 -21.25 19.95
CA ILE A 55 12.28 -21.24 21.11
C ILE A 55 10.87 -21.01 20.59
N ALA A 56 9.92 -21.81 21.08
CA ALA A 56 8.51 -21.61 20.78
C ALA A 56 8.09 -20.19 21.22
N PRO A 57 7.34 -19.44 20.38
CA PRO A 57 6.88 -18.11 20.74
C PRO A 57 6.07 -18.13 22.04
N PRO A 58 6.12 -17.04 22.84
CA PRO A 58 5.28 -16.93 24.02
C PRO A 58 3.81 -16.99 23.62
N ARG A 59 2.99 -17.62 24.47
CA ARG A 59 1.54 -17.64 24.28
C ARG A 59 0.98 -16.26 24.61
N ILE A 60 0.21 -15.71 23.69
CA ILE A 60 -0.56 -14.48 23.86
C ILE A 60 -2.04 -14.77 24.07
N ARG A 61 -2.77 -13.78 24.59
CA ARG A 61 -4.25 -13.84 24.73
C ARG A 61 -4.95 -13.45 23.43
N CYS A 62 -6.21 -13.82 23.26
CA CYS A 62 -7.01 -13.43 22.09
C CYS A 62 -7.04 -11.91 21.91
N THR A 63 -7.17 -11.13 22.99
CA THR A 63 -7.17 -9.66 22.93
C THR A 63 -5.87 -9.07 22.41
N GLU A 64 -4.73 -9.66 22.79
CA GLU A 64 -3.41 -9.24 22.30
C GLU A 64 -3.26 -9.64 20.83
N CYS A 65 -3.67 -10.86 20.48
CA CYS A 65 -3.67 -11.33 19.09
C CYS A 65 -4.52 -10.42 18.20
N GLN A 66 -5.73 -10.06 18.62
CA GLN A 66 -6.65 -9.23 17.85
C GLN A 66 -6.11 -7.80 17.63
N LEU A 67 -5.38 -7.24 18.61
CA LEU A 67 -4.73 -5.93 18.47
C LEU A 67 -3.63 -5.96 17.40
N ASP A 68 -2.82 -7.03 17.38
CA ASP A 68 -1.70 -7.17 16.45
C ASP A 68 -2.13 -7.77 15.09
N LEU A 69 -3.35 -8.34 14.99
CA LEU A 69 -3.78 -9.12 13.82
C LEU A 69 -3.86 -8.27 12.55
N ALA A 70 -4.36 -7.04 12.65
CA ALA A 70 -4.44 -6.13 11.49
C ALA A 70 -3.04 -5.81 10.96
N THR A 71 -2.11 -5.46 11.84
CA THR A 71 -0.72 -5.18 11.46
C THR A 71 -0.01 -6.41 10.89
N PHE A 72 -0.31 -7.60 11.42
CA PHE A 72 0.19 -8.85 10.85
C PHE A 72 -0.28 -9.06 9.41
N ILE A 73 -1.58 -8.87 9.13
CA ILE A 73 -2.17 -9.03 7.79
C ILE A 73 -1.63 -7.97 6.81
N ASP A 74 -1.49 -6.73 7.25
CA ASP A 74 -0.90 -5.66 6.43
C ASP A 74 0.55 -5.98 6.06
N HIS A 75 1.33 -6.47 7.03
CA HIS A 75 2.72 -6.85 6.82
C HIS A 75 2.84 -8.10 5.94
N GLU A 76 1.93 -9.06 6.06
CA GLU A 76 1.85 -10.23 5.17
C GLU A 76 1.53 -9.82 3.74
N THR A 77 0.57 -8.92 3.55
CA THR A 77 0.19 -8.37 2.24
C THR A 77 1.35 -7.61 1.60
N ALA A 78 2.04 -6.76 2.37
CA ALA A 78 3.10 -5.91 1.86
C ALA A 78 4.43 -6.64 1.60
N LEU A 79 4.82 -7.57 2.49
CA LEU A 79 6.17 -8.15 2.51
C LEU A 79 6.19 -9.69 2.42
N GLY A 80 5.02 -10.32 2.30
CA GLY A 80 4.86 -11.76 2.22
C GLY A 80 4.78 -12.46 3.58
N GLN A 81 4.11 -13.61 3.59
CA GLN A 81 3.85 -14.43 4.77
C GLN A 81 5.11 -14.79 5.58
N PRO A 82 6.24 -15.24 4.98
CA PRO A 82 7.44 -15.56 5.75
C PRO A 82 8.00 -14.36 6.53
N SER A 83 7.86 -13.15 5.98
CA SER A 83 8.32 -11.91 6.62
C SER A 83 7.42 -11.57 7.82
N ALA A 84 6.10 -11.62 7.63
CA ALA A 84 5.14 -11.37 8.70
C ALA A 84 5.28 -12.37 9.86
N ILE A 85 5.46 -13.66 9.58
CA ILE A 85 5.64 -14.68 10.62
C ILE A 85 6.92 -14.42 11.44
N ARG A 86 8.00 -13.96 10.81
CA ARG A 86 9.23 -13.61 11.53
C ARG A 86 9.06 -12.39 12.43
N HIS A 87 8.23 -11.43 12.01
CA HIS A 87 7.98 -10.19 12.75
C HIS A 87 6.95 -10.36 13.88
N PHE A 88 5.94 -11.22 13.66
CA PHE A 88 4.87 -11.51 14.62
C PHE A 88 4.72 -13.02 14.88
N PRO A 89 5.78 -13.71 15.36
CA PRO A 89 5.75 -15.15 15.54
C PRO A 89 4.71 -15.60 16.58
N GLN A 90 4.38 -14.74 17.54
CA GLN A 90 3.35 -14.97 18.55
C GLN A 90 1.93 -14.94 17.99
N VAL A 91 1.64 -14.04 17.05
CA VAL A 91 0.33 -13.94 16.38
C VAL A 91 0.13 -15.19 15.56
N TRP A 92 1.12 -15.53 14.73
CA TRP A 92 1.03 -16.72 13.90
C TRP A 92 0.90 -18.00 14.75
N TRP A 93 1.69 -18.16 15.83
CA TRP A 93 1.51 -19.28 16.77
C TRP A 93 0.09 -19.35 17.35
N HIS A 94 -0.48 -18.20 17.71
CA HIS A 94 -1.82 -18.11 18.29
C HIS A 94 -2.90 -18.56 17.29
N LEU A 95 -2.79 -18.16 16.01
CA LEU A 95 -3.74 -18.56 14.96
C LEU A 95 -3.81 -20.09 14.78
N TRP A 96 -2.75 -20.83 15.05
CA TRP A 96 -2.75 -22.30 14.95
C TRP A 96 -3.31 -23.01 16.20
N THR A 97 -3.55 -22.26 17.27
CA THR A 97 -3.97 -22.80 18.57
C THR A 97 -5.26 -22.15 19.10
N CYS A 98 -5.86 -21.24 18.33
CA CYS A 98 -7.10 -20.55 18.68
C CYS A 98 -8.01 -20.48 17.45
N ALA A 99 -9.09 -21.27 17.45
CA ALA A 99 -10.05 -21.31 16.35
C ALA A 99 -10.70 -19.95 16.08
N GLU A 100 -11.09 -19.22 17.12
CA GLU A 100 -11.75 -17.90 16.99
C GLU A 100 -10.84 -16.87 16.26
N CYS A 101 -9.56 -16.82 16.63
CA CYS A 101 -8.62 -15.91 15.96
C CYS A 101 -8.30 -16.38 14.54
N ALA A 102 -8.22 -17.71 14.31
CA ALA A 102 -8.05 -18.28 12.97
C ALA A 102 -9.22 -17.93 12.03
N GLU A 103 -10.46 -18.02 12.53
CA GLU A 103 -11.66 -17.64 11.79
C GLU A 103 -11.67 -16.15 11.46
N THR A 104 -11.31 -15.29 12.41
CA THR A 104 -11.22 -13.84 12.18
C THR A 104 -10.19 -13.51 11.10
N TYR A 105 -9.02 -14.14 11.17
CA TYR A 105 -7.97 -14.00 10.16
C TYR A 105 -8.44 -14.48 8.77
N ALA A 106 -9.02 -15.68 8.69
CA ALA A 106 -9.51 -16.26 7.44
C ALA A 106 -10.63 -15.40 6.82
N GLY A 107 -11.55 -14.89 7.65
CA GLY A 107 -12.60 -13.97 7.22
C GLY A 107 -12.04 -12.67 6.67
N THR A 108 -11.02 -12.10 7.32
CA THR A 108 -10.36 -10.87 6.86
C THR A 108 -9.66 -11.10 5.51
N HIS A 109 -8.94 -12.22 5.33
CA HIS A 109 -8.36 -12.55 4.02
C HIS A 109 -9.39 -12.80 2.93
N ALA A 110 -10.54 -13.41 3.26
CA ALA A 110 -11.62 -13.58 2.30
C ALA A 110 -12.16 -12.22 1.83
N LEU A 111 -12.34 -11.26 2.74
CA LEU A 111 -12.74 -9.89 2.40
C LEU A 111 -11.69 -9.18 1.52
N LEU A 112 -10.41 -9.30 1.85
CA LEU A 112 -9.32 -8.71 1.04
C LEU A 112 -9.29 -9.30 -0.37
N ARG A 113 -9.41 -10.63 -0.52
CA ARG A 113 -9.47 -11.28 -1.84
C ARG A 113 -10.69 -10.84 -2.65
N MET A 114 -11.84 -10.68 -2.01
CA MET A 114 -13.05 -10.16 -2.68
C MET A 114 -12.87 -8.71 -3.13
N ALA A 115 -12.09 -7.91 -2.40
CA ALA A 115 -11.74 -6.55 -2.78
C ALA A 115 -10.80 -6.53 -3.99
N ASP A 116 -9.79 -7.40 -4.03
CA ASP A 116 -8.86 -7.52 -5.15
C ASP A 116 -9.53 -8.03 -6.44
N ASP A 117 -10.50 -8.95 -6.31
CA ASP A 117 -11.24 -9.53 -7.44
C ASP A 117 -12.32 -8.58 -8.02
N ASP A 118 -12.45 -7.35 -7.50
CA ASP A 118 -13.51 -6.38 -7.82
C ASP A 118 -14.93 -6.97 -7.64
N ARG A 119 -15.04 -7.99 -6.77
CA ARG A 119 -16.27 -8.74 -6.47
C ARG A 119 -17.02 -8.23 -5.26
N MET A 120 -16.52 -7.18 -4.62
CA MET A 120 -17.27 -6.52 -3.56
C MET A 120 -18.54 -5.91 -4.13
N LEU A 121 -19.69 -6.42 -3.69
CA LEU A 121 -20.93 -5.67 -3.78
C LEU A 121 -20.70 -4.33 -3.08
N PRO A 122 -21.04 -3.19 -3.72
CA PRO A 122 -20.85 -1.88 -3.11
C PRO A 122 -21.51 -1.89 -1.74
N LEU A 123 -20.74 -1.55 -0.69
CA LEU A 123 -21.28 -1.45 0.65
C LEU A 123 -22.50 -0.52 0.61
N PRO A 124 -23.62 -0.88 1.25
CA PRO A 124 -24.78 0.00 1.30
C PRO A 124 -24.38 1.32 1.99
N GLY A 125 -24.25 2.38 1.19
CA GLY A 125 -23.75 3.69 1.62
C GLY A 125 -22.54 4.20 0.82
N THR A 126 -21.76 3.32 0.19
CA THR A 126 -20.80 3.71 -0.84
C THR A 126 -21.48 3.61 -2.18
N GLN A 127 -22.07 4.72 -2.65
CA GLN A 127 -22.46 4.80 -4.06
C GLN A 127 -21.23 4.46 -4.92
N PRO A 128 -21.38 3.66 -5.98
CA PRO A 128 -20.31 3.52 -6.96
C PRO A 128 -20.01 4.93 -7.44
N HIS A 129 -18.81 5.42 -7.12
CA HIS A 129 -18.37 6.72 -7.58
C HIS A 129 -18.31 6.65 -9.10
N ALA A 130 -19.38 7.11 -9.75
CA ALA A 130 -19.39 7.43 -11.17
C ALA A 130 -18.11 8.22 -11.44
N HIS A 131 -17.17 7.62 -12.17
CA HIS A 131 -15.86 8.16 -12.55
C HIS A 131 -15.47 9.42 -11.77
N ARG A 132 -15.14 9.27 -10.48
CA ARG A 132 -14.61 10.42 -9.75
C ARG A 132 -13.29 10.73 -10.45
N PRO A 133 -13.13 11.92 -11.05
CA PRO A 133 -11.88 12.24 -11.72
C PRO A 133 -10.76 12.04 -10.71
N ALA A 134 -9.72 11.31 -11.11
CA ALA A 134 -8.61 11.01 -10.23
C ALA A 134 -8.02 12.36 -9.79
N TYR A 135 -8.06 12.61 -8.48
CA TYR A 135 -7.82 13.92 -7.90
C TYR A 135 -6.75 13.81 -6.82
N ALA A 136 -5.66 14.56 -6.98
CA ALA A 136 -4.62 14.73 -5.97
C ALA A 136 -4.56 16.21 -5.57
N ARG A 137 -4.28 16.48 -4.30
CA ARG A 137 -4.18 17.84 -3.79
C ARG A 137 -2.93 17.96 -2.94
N LEU A 138 -1.97 18.71 -3.46
CA LEU A 138 -0.73 19.03 -2.79
C LEU A 138 -0.91 20.35 -2.03
N PRO A 139 -0.89 20.33 -0.68
CA PRO A 139 -1.04 21.54 0.10
C PRO A 139 0.05 22.55 -0.21
N HIS A 140 -0.30 23.83 -0.29
CA HIS A 140 0.64 24.91 -0.54
C HIS A 140 1.81 24.91 0.45
N THR A 141 1.54 24.61 1.73
CA THR A 141 2.60 24.53 2.75
C THR A 141 3.65 23.46 2.45
N PHE A 142 3.25 22.37 1.80
CA PHE A 142 4.16 21.33 1.35
C PHE A 142 4.99 21.81 0.16
N LEU A 143 4.34 22.38 -0.86
CA LEU A 143 5.01 22.94 -2.04
C LEU A 143 6.03 24.01 -1.64
N TYR A 144 5.61 24.95 -0.80
CA TYR A 144 6.45 26.02 -0.29
C TYR A 144 7.69 25.46 0.42
N ARG A 145 7.53 24.52 1.36
CA ARG A 145 8.69 23.93 2.07
C ARG A 145 9.62 23.18 1.14
N ALA A 146 9.07 22.30 0.32
CA ALA A 146 9.87 21.45 -0.55
C ALA A 146 10.61 22.24 -1.64
N LEU A 147 10.04 23.35 -2.10
CA LEU A 147 10.69 24.24 -3.07
C LEU A 147 11.62 25.29 -2.41
N SER A 148 11.30 25.78 -1.20
CA SER A 148 12.06 26.84 -0.52
C SER A 148 13.37 26.35 0.12
N ASP A 149 13.39 25.12 0.63
CA ASP A 149 14.57 24.56 1.33
C ASP A 149 15.62 23.99 0.36
N THR A 150 15.38 24.06 -0.95
CA THR A 150 16.29 23.52 -1.95
C THR A 150 17.31 24.60 -2.40
N PRO A 151 18.63 24.30 -2.47
CA PRO A 151 19.70 25.29 -2.74
C PRO A 151 19.63 26.05 -4.09
N ILE A 152 18.58 25.84 -4.88
CA ILE A 152 18.29 26.58 -6.12
C ILE A 152 17.95 28.05 -5.85
N VAL A 153 17.35 28.39 -4.69
CA VAL A 153 17.03 29.79 -4.34
C VAL A 153 18.30 30.64 -4.16
N LEU A 154 19.44 30.01 -3.84
CA LEU A 154 20.71 30.70 -3.57
C LEU A 154 21.73 30.62 -4.73
N GLY A 155 21.49 29.84 -5.79
CA GLY A 155 22.55 29.37 -6.69
C GLY A 155 22.44 29.62 -8.19
N ALA A 156 21.31 30.08 -8.74
CA ALA A 156 21.14 30.21 -10.21
C ALA A 156 21.84 31.47 -10.79
N ARG A 157 23.17 31.48 -10.77
CA ARG A 157 24.00 32.40 -11.57
C ARG A 157 24.07 31.89 -13.02
N ARG A 158 23.43 32.64 -13.92
CA ARG A 158 23.60 32.73 -15.39
C ARG A 158 23.98 31.45 -16.16
N GLY A 159 23.01 30.92 -16.91
CA GLY A 159 23.27 30.52 -18.32
C GLY A 159 23.11 29.06 -18.71
N ALA A 160 22.74 28.15 -17.81
CA ALA A 160 22.43 26.77 -18.18
C ALA A 160 21.18 26.31 -17.42
N GLY A 161 20.18 25.80 -18.15
CA GLY A 161 18.98 25.20 -17.57
C GLY A 161 19.39 24.15 -16.55
N GLY A 162 19.14 24.45 -15.27
CA GLY A 162 19.45 23.54 -14.18
C GLY A 162 18.68 22.23 -14.33
N PRO A 163 19.18 21.13 -13.74
CA PRO A 163 18.44 19.89 -13.70
C PRO A 163 17.05 20.11 -13.07
N PRO A 164 16.00 19.44 -13.55
CA PRO A 164 14.66 19.54 -12.97
C PRO A 164 14.72 19.18 -11.49
N MET A 165 14.04 19.97 -10.64
CA MET A 165 13.87 19.62 -9.24
C MET A 165 12.79 18.56 -9.15
N VAL A 166 13.13 17.37 -8.67
CA VAL A 166 12.17 16.29 -8.50
C VAL A 166 11.50 16.45 -7.14
N LEU A 167 10.20 16.75 -7.15
CA LEU A 167 9.33 16.74 -5.99
C LEU A 167 8.67 15.36 -5.94
N VAL A 168 9.41 14.37 -5.45
CA VAL A 168 8.83 13.04 -5.28
C VAL A 168 7.73 13.14 -4.23
N VAL A 169 6.49 13.12 -4.71
CA VAL A 169 5.31 13.00 -3.89
C VAL A 169 4.67 11.70 -4.32
N ASP A 170 4.85 10.64 -3.55
CA ASP A 170 4.14 9.38 -3.74
C ASP A 170 2.68 9.55 -3.31
N GLU A 171 1.93 10.32 -4.09
CA GLU A 171 0.48 10.45 -3.95
C GLU A 171 -0.23 9.61 -5.01
N ALA A 172 -1.28 8.93 -4.58
CA ALA A 172 -2.14 8.17 -5.48
C ALA A 172 -3.07 9.13 -6.22
N LEU A 173 -2.92 9.23 -7.54
CA LEU A 173 -3.89 9.87 -8.43
C LEU A 173 -4.82 8.78 -8.98
N GLY A 174 -5.83 8.41 -8.19
CA GLY A 174 -6.69 7.27 -8.51
C GLY A 174 -5.93 5.95 -8.38
N ALA A 175 -5.79 5.21 -9.48
CA ALA A 175 -5.03 3.95 -9.54
C ALA A 175 -3.56 4.14 -9.93
N HIS A 176 -3.08 5.37 -10.04
CA HIS A 176 -1.75 5.70 -10.55
C HIS A 176 -0.88 6.33 -9.46
N LEU A 177 0.38 5.94 -9.39
CA LEU A 177 1.40 6.64 -8.63
C LEU A 177 1.81 7.89 -9.40
N LEU A 178 1.63 9.06 -8.80
CA LEU A 178 2.08 10.33 -9.36
C LEU A 178 3.52 10.62 -8.89
N THR A 179 4.36 11.13 -9.78
CA THR A 179 5.62 11.80 -9.44
C THR A 179 5.59 13.19 -10.06
N LEU A 180 5.71 14.23 -9.24
CA LEU A 180 5.72 15.61 -9.70
C LEU A 180 7.15 16.16 -9.70
N SER A 181 7.50 16.99 -10.68
CA SER A 181 8.77 17.69 -10.69
C SER A 181 8.58 19.09 -11.23
N VAL A 182 9.41 20.01 -10.76
CA VAL A 182 9.32 21.43 -11.10
C VAL A 182 10.65 21.84 -11.71
N GLN A 183 10.60 22.29 -12.95
CA GLN A 183 11.75 22.81 -13.66
C GLN A 183 11.60 24.31 -13.84
N ARG A 184 12.49 25.11 -13.23
CA ARG A 184 12.49 26.57 -13.43
C ARG A 184 12.86 26.90 -14.87
N GLN A 185 12.14 27.87 -15.44
CA GLN A 185 12.37 28.46 -16.76
C GLN A 185 12.80 29.93 -16.59
N ASP A 186 13.01 30.64 -17.70
CA ASP A 186 13.30 32.07 -17.67
C ASP A 186 12.08 32.88 -17.21
N ASP A 187 12.30 34.17 -16.89
CA ASP A 187 11.24 35.15 -16.55
C ASP A 187 10.32 34.75 -15.38
N ASP A 188 10.86 34.10 -14.36
CA ASP A 188 10.11 33.62 -13.17
C ASP A 188 8.95 32.66 -13.49
N MET A 189 9.09 31.95 -14.61
CA MET A 189 8.21 30.85 -15.00
C MET A 189 8.81 29.50 -14.61
N CYS A 190 7.98 28.47 -14.56
CA CYS A 190 8.41 27.09 -14.41
C CYS A 190 7.54 26.13 -15.22
N CYS A 191 8.08 24.95 -15.47
CA CYS A 191 7.38 23.83 -16.06
C CYS A 191 7.13 22.78 -14.98
N LEU A 192 5.86 22.45 -14.76
CA LEU A 192 5.48 21.28 -13.97
C LEU A 192 5.57 20.05 -14.87
N ILE A 193 6.26 19.02 -14.42
CA ILE A 193 6.41 17.75 -15.12
C ILE A 193 5.84 16.68 -14.20
N ALA A 194 4.71 16.10 -14.60
CA ALA A 194 4.06 15.02 -13.88
C ALA A 194 4.26 13.70 -14.62
N GLU A 195 4.55 12.64 -13.88
CA GLU A 195 4.72 11.28 -14.38
C GLU A 195 3.79 10.34 -13.61
N LEU A 196 3.05 9.49 -14.31
CA LEU A 196 2.05 8.59 -13.75
C LEU A 196 2.41 7.14 -14.07
N ALA A 197 2.44 6.28 -13.05
CA ALA A 197 2.72 4.85 -13.18
C ALA A 197 1.58 4.00 -12.58
N PRO A 198 0.95 3.07 -13.33
CA PRO A 198 1.15 2.80 -14.75
C PRO A 198 0.69 3.97 -15.64
N PRO A 199 1.19 4.12 -16.88
CA PRO A 199 0.92 5.29 -17.72
C PRO A 199 -0.54 5.33 -18.21
N PRO A 200 -1.36 6.31 -17.78
CA PRO A 200 -2.72 6.46 -18.30
C PRO A 200 -2.74 7.24 -19.61
N ALA A 201 -3.79 7.02 -20.40
CA ALA A 201 -4.16 7.92 -21.49
C ALA A 201 -5.08 9.04 -20.96
N GLY A 202 -4.87 10.27 -21.40
CA GLY A 202 -5.74 11.39 -21.05
C GLY A 202 -5.00 12.72 -20.94
N THR A 203 -5.72 13.70 -20.41
CA THR A 203 -5.19 15.04 -20.16
C THR A 203 -5.03 15.22 -18.66
N LEU A 204 -3.83 15.64 -18.24
CA LEU A 204 -3.61 16.08 -16.87
C LEU A 204 -3.93 17.57 -16.78
N VAL A 205 -4.76 17.93 -15.80
CA VAL A 205 -5.14 19.30 -15.50
C VAL A 205 -4.59 19.67 -14.13
N ALA A 206 -3.78 20.73 -14.06
CA ALA A 206 -3.29 21.32 -12.82
C ALA A 206 -4.03 22.62 -12.54
N ARG A 207 -4.55 22.80 -11.32
CA ARG A 207 -5.12 24.06 -10.85
C ARG A 207 -4.32 24.62 -9.69
N LEU A 208 -4.01 25.91 -9.78
CA LEU A 208 -3.39 26.72 -8.73
C LEU A 208 -4.31 27.92 -8.49
N GLY A 209 -5.24 27.75 -7.54
CA GLY A 209 -6.27 28.75 -7.25
C GLY A 209 -7.22 28.94 -8.42
N ARG A 210 -7.09 30.06 -9.14
CA ARG A 210 -7.93 30.38 -10.32
C ARG A 210 -7.26 30.05 -11.65
N GLN A 211 -5.96 29.74 -11.64
CA GLN A 211 -5.23 29.43 -12.85
C GLN A 211 -5.29 27.92 -13.11
N GLN A 212 -5.48 27.57 -14.37
CA GLN A 212 -5.58 26.20 -14.83
C GLN A 212 -4.59 25.96 -15.96
N PHE A 213 -3.83 24.89 -15.85
CA PHE A 213 -2.87 24.43 -16.83
C PHE A 213 -3.26 23.02 -17.25
N SER A 214 -3.07 22.65 -18.51
CA SER A 214 -3.41 21.32 -18.99
C SER A 214 -2.43 20.82 -20.04
N ALA A 215 -2.08 19.54 -19.98
CA ALA A 215 -1.25 18.88 -20.98
C ALA A 215 -1.69 17.44 -21.22
N GLN A 216 -1.56 16.96 -22.46
CA GLN A 216 -1.77 15.56 -22.78
C GLN A 216 -0.65 14.71 -22.17
N LEU A 217 -1.00 13.55 -21.64
CA LEU A 217 -0.04 12.53 -21.25
C LEU A 217 0.54 11.86 -22.50
N ASP A 218 1.85 11.69 -22.53
CA ASP A 218 2.53 10.94 -23.58
C ASP A 218 2.41 9.41 -23.37
N ALA A 219 3.01 8.63 -24.28
CA ALA A 219 3.01 7.17 -24.20
C ALA A 219 3.71 6.61 -22.95
N HIS A 220 4.47 7.43 -22.22
CA HIS A 220 5.14 7.09 -20.98
C HIS A 220 4.38 7.60 -19.74
N GLY A 221 3.18 8.15 -19.90
CA GLY A 221 2.40 8.71 -18.80
C GLY A 221 2.97 10.01 -18.26
N ARG A 222 3.74 10.76 -19.08
CA ARG A 222 4.32 12.04 -18.69
C ARG A 222 3.57 13.20 -19.32
N ALA A 223 3.25 14.21 -18.50
CA ALA A 223 2.65 15.46 -18.91
C ALA A 223 3.56 16.63 -18.51
N ARG A 224 3.76 17.58 -19.44
CA ARG A 224 4.55 18.81 -19.22
C ARG A 224 3.62 20.00 -19.30
N LEU A 225 3.47 20.73 -18.19
CA LEU A 225 2.68 21.95 -18.10
C LEU A 225 3.63 23.14 -18.04
N PRO A 226 3.94 23.79 -19.18
CA PRO A 226 4.82 24.96 -19.22
C PRO A 226 4.13 26.20 -18.69
N ASP A 227 4.91 27.27 -18.55
CA ASP A 227 4.41 28.63 -18.30
C ASP A 227 3.58 28.75 -17.01
N VAL A 228 3.99 28.02 -15.96
CA VAL A 228 3.42 28.17 -14.62
C VAL A 228 4.21 29.25 -13.86
N PRO A 229 3.57 30.35 -13.42
CA PRO A 229 4.26 31.38 -12.64
C PRO A 229 4.83 30.80 -11.35
N PHE A 230 6.14 30.98 -11.14
CA PHE A 230 6.86 30.39 -10.01
C PHE A 230 6.35 30.94 -8.67
N GLU A 231 5.87 32.19 -8.65
CA GLU A 231 5.26 32.83 -7.48
C GLU A 231 4.00 32.09 -6.99
N LEU A 232 3.25 31.38 -7.84
CA LEU A 232 2.09 30.61 -7.40
C LEU A 232 2.47 29.38 -6.57
N LEU A 233 3.68 28.88 -6.75
CA LEU A 233 4.20 27.71 -6.03
C LEU A 233 4.97 28.09 -4.76
N LEU A 234 5.55 29.30 -4.73
CA LEU A 234 6.46 29.76 -3.67
C LEU A 234 5.99 31.00 -2.91
N GLY A 235 4.89 31.63 -3.29
CA GLY A 235 4.36 32.77 -2.55
C GLY A 235 3.97 32.36 -1.13
N ALA A 236 4.25 33.15 -0.10
CA ALA A 236 4.00 32.75 1.29
C ALA A 236 2.52 32.36 1.58
N THR A 237 1.59 32.84 0.75
CA THR A 237 0.14 32.56 0.84
C THR A 237 -0.40 32.02 -0.49
N GLY A 238 0.34 31.16 -1.19
CA GLY A 238 -0.10 30.56 -2.44
C GLY A 238 -1.28 29.57 -2.27
N PRO A 239 -1.99 29.26 -3.37
CA PRO A 239 -3.05 28.26 -3.37
C PRO A 239 -2.46 26.84 -3.36
N ASP A 240 -3.29 25.87 -2.99
CA ASP A 240 -2.94 24.45 -3.15
C ASP A 240 -2.87 24.09 -4.63
N LEU A 241 -2.04 23.10 -4.96
CA LEU A 241 -1.98 22.51 -6.29
C LEU A 241 -2.94 21.33 -6.34
N GLU A 242 -3.95 21.45 -7.19
CA GLU A 242 -4.92 20.39 -7.44
C GLU A 242 -4.61 19.76 -8.81
N LEU A 243 -4.54 18.44 -8.87
CA LEU A 243 -4.26 17.68 -10.08
C LEU A 243 -5.45 16.79 -10.38
N GLU A 244 -5.94 16.88 -11.61
CA GLU A 244 -7.11 16.15 -12.09
C GLU A 244 -6.75 15.42 -13.39
N LEU A 245 -6.99 14.11 -13.44
CA LEU A 245 -6.87 13.33 -14.68
C LEU A 245 -8.23 13.28 -15.38
N THR A 246 -8.31 13.85 -16.58
CA THR A 246 -9.48 13.73 -17.44
C THR A 246 -9.21 12.70 -18.52
N SER A 247 -10.09 11.71 -18.63
CA SER A 247 -10.03 10.74 -19.73
C SER A 247 -10.23 11.46 -21.05
N ALA A 248 -9.51 11.02 -22.10
CA ALA A 248 -9.80 11.48 -23.44
C ALA A 248 -11.28 11.20 -23.74
N PRO A 249 -12.03 12.15 -24.35
CA PRO A 249 -13.38 11.87 -24.80
C PRO A 249 -13.31 10.63 -25.70
N ALA A 250 -14.11 9.62 -25.40
CA ALA A 250 -14.25 8.47 -26.29
C ALA A 250 -14.76 9.03 -27.61
N ASN A 251 -13.90 9.06 -28.63
CA ASN A 251 -14.31 9.41 -29.99
C ASN A 251 -15.28 8.31 -30.44
N GLY A 252 -16.57 8.58 -30.29
CA GLY A 252 -17.66 7.76 -30.82
C GLY A 252 -17.87 8.00 -32.30
#